data_AF-A0AAW6LXI3-F1
#
_entry.id   AF-A0AAW6LXI3-F1
#
_cell.length_a   1.000
_cell.length_b   1.000
_cell.length_c   1.000
_cell.angle_alpha   90.00
_cell.angle_beta   90.00
_cell.angle_gamma   90.00
#
_symmetry.space_group_name_H-M   'P 1'
#
loop_
_entity.id
_entity.type
_entity.pdbx_description
1 polymer ?
#
loop_
_entity_poly.entity_id
_entity_poly.type
_entity_poly.pdbx_seq_one_letter_code
_entity_poly.pdbx_strand_id
1 'polypeptide(L)'
;MKTKLYFFLWVCLSTLLIACEHEESDTSFKGTRTILAYIAADNTLASFASLDLAEMKAGMAKVQDSNVHFLVYIDDGKSPRLLELKNE
;
A
#
# COMPACT_ATOMS: atom_id res chain seq x y z
N MET A 1 -41.14 -40.70 7.85
CA MET A 1 -40.20 -39.95 8.74
C MET A 1 -38.75 -40.05 8.27
N LYS A 2 -38.26 -41.24 7.88
CA LYS A 2 -36.87 -41.45 7.43
C LYS A 2 -36.47 -40.60 6.21
N THR A 3 -37.33 -40.45 5.20
CA THR A 3 -37.06 -39.63 4.01
C THR A 3 -36.89 -38.14 4.30
N LYS A 4 -37.69 -37.58 5.23
CA LYS A 4 -37.53 -36.19 5.68
C LYS A 4 -36.24 -35.98 6.49
N LEU A 5 -35.84 -37.00 7.26
CA LEU A 5 -34.58 -36.98 8.00
C LEU A 5 -33.37 -37.00 7.05
N TYR A 6 -33.39 -37.85 6.02
CA TYR A 6 -32.32 -37.88 5.00
C TYR A 6 -32.23 -36.57 4.22
N PHE A 7 -33.37 -35.96 3.89
CA PHE A 7 -33.39 -34.65 3.23
C PHE A 7 -32.77 -33.56 4.12
N PHE A 8 -33.12 -33.52 5.41
CA PHE A 8 -32.53 -32.58 6.35
C PHE A 8 -31.02 -32.80 6.53
N LEU A 9 -30.60 -34.06 6.65
CA LEU A 9 -29.19 -34.42 6.78
C LEU A 9 -28.39 -34.00 5.54
N TRP A 10 -28.97 -34.17 4.35
CA TRP A 10 -28.34 -33.79 3.09
C TRP A 10 -28.19 -32.27 2.96
N VAL A 11 -29.21 -31.49 3.33
CA VAL A 11 -29.14 -30.02 3.35
C VAL A 11 -28.05 -29.54 4.34
N CYS A 12 -27.98 -30.11 5.54
CA CYS A 12 -26.91 -29.79 6.50
C CYS A 12 -25.52 -30.16 5.95
N LEU A 13 -25.39 -31.33 5.32
CA LEU A 13 -24.13 -31.78 4.73
C LEU A 13 -23.68 -30.86 3.58
N SER A 14 -24.62 -30.40 2.75
CA SER A 14 -24.34 -29.43 1.69
C SER A 14 -23.85 -28.10 2.25
N THR A 15 -24.38 -27.61 3.38
CA THR A 15 -23.90 -26.36 4.00
C THR A 15 -22.48 -26.46 4.55
N LEU A 16 -22.03 -27.66 4.95
CA LEU A 16 -20.65 -27.90 5.39
C LEU A 16 -19.65 -27.88 4.22
N LEU A 17 -20.10 -28.16 2.99
CA LEU A 17 -19.28 -28.20 1.78
C LEU A 17 -19.17 -26.84 1.07
N ILE A 18 -19.95 -25.83 1.47
CA ILE A 18 -19.87 -24.44 0.97
C ILE A 18 -19.23 -23.54 2.05
N ALA A 19 -18.59 -24.11 3.07
CA ALA A 19 -17.72 -23.32 3.92
C ALA A 19 -16.62 -22.76 3.02
N CYS A 20 -16.70 -21.47 2.71
CA CYS A 20 -15.67 -20.77 1.96
C CYS A 20 -14.38 -20.93 2.75
N GLU A 21 -13.49 -21.78 2.25
CA GLU A 21 -12.10 -21.75 2.65
C GLU A 21 -11.56 -20.42 2.12
N HIS A 22 -11.46 -19.44 3.01
CA HIS A 22 -10.59 -18.31 2.75
C HIS A 22 -9.19 -18.91 2.83
N GLU A 23 -8.68 -19.41 1.70
CA GLU A 23 -7.26 -19.60 1.55
C GLU A 23 -6.65 -18.22 1.74
N GLU A 24 -6.27 -17.90 2.98
CA GLU A 24 -5.23 -16.93 3.22
C GLU A 24 -4.01 -17.49 2.53
N SER A 25 -3.89 -17.15 1.25
CA SER A 25 -2.74 -17.50 0.45
C SER A 25 -1.53 -16.99 1.22
N ASP A 26 -0.70 -17.90 1.72
CA ASP A 26 0.60 -17.64 2.37
C ASP A 26 1.56 -16.84 1.47
N THR A 27 1.15 -16.51 0.24
CA THR A 27 1.72 -15.40 -0.49
C THR A 27 1.49 -14.13 0.32
N SER A 28 2.50 -13.75 1.09
CA SER A 28 2.75 -12.36 1.47
C SER A 28 2.68 -11.53 0.19
N PHE A 29 1.47 -11.09 -0.19
CA PHE A 29 1.28 -10.02 -1.13
C PHE A 29 1.88 -8.82 -0.40
N LYS A 30 3.19 -8.62 -0.57
CA LYS A 30 3.81 -7.32 -0.32
C LYS A 30 3.16 -6.37 -1.32
N GLY A 31 1.98 -5.87 -0.95
CA GLY A 31 1.24 -4.94 -1.77
C GLY A 31 2.15 -3.76 -2.10
N THR A 32 2.16 -3.37 -3.36
CA THR A 32 2.89 -2.18 -3.79
C THR A 32 2.30 -0.96 -3.09
N ARG A 33 3.14 -0.16 -2.45
CA ARG A 33 2.73 1.09 -1.80
C ARG A 33 3.34 2.26 -2.55
N THR A 34 2.49 3.16 -3.02
CA THR A 34 2.92 4.43 -3.60
C THR A 34 2.63 5.56 -2.61
N ILE A 35 3.64 6.36 -2.31
CA ILE A 35 3.58 7.52 -1.42
C ILE A 35 3.87 8.75 -2.29
N LEU A 36 3.05 9.79 -2.16
CA LEU A 36 3.30 11.10 -2.76
C LEU A 36 3.45 12.14 -1.64
N ALA A 37 4.65 12.70 -1.49
CA ALA A 37 4.85 13.94 -0.75
C ALA A 37 4.62 15.12 -1.71
N TYR A 38 3.61 15.95 -1.44
CA TYR A 38 3.28 17.12 -2.25
C TYR A 38 3.72 18.39 -1.53
N ILE A 39 4.86 18.95 -1.94
CA ILE A 39 5.44 20.17 -1.34
C ILE A 39 4.94 21.40 -2.10
N ALA A 40 3.94 22.09 -1.54
CA ALA A 40 3.44 23.38 -2.02
C ALA A 40 4.13 24.53 -1.25
N ALA A 41 5.36 24.83 -1.63
CA ALA A 41 6.25 25.74 -0.92
C ALA A 41 6.65 26.98 -1.73
N ASP A 42 5.94 27.34 -2.81
CA ASP A 42 6.05 28.66 -3.46
C ASP A 42 5.44 29.76 -2.57
N ASN A 43 6.10 29.98 -1.43
CA ASN A 43 5.74 30.91 -0.36
C ASN A 43 6.94 31.06 0.60
N THR A 44 6.72 31.65 1.77
CA THR A 44 7.76 31.91 2.78
C THR A 44 8.44 30.65 3.34
N LEU A 45 7.93 29.46 3.03
CA LEU A 45 8.49 28.17 3.45
C LEU A 45 9.39 27.52 2.39
N ALA A 46 9.63 28.15 1.23
CA ALA A 46 10.45 27.60 0.15
C ALA A 46 11.83 27.08 0.60
N SER A 47 12.45 27.73 1.58
CA SER A 47 13.76 27.33 2.13
C SER A 47 13.75 25.97 2.85
N PHE A 48 12.58 25.51 3.33
CA PHE A 48 12.45 24.22 4.01
C PHE A 48 12.32 23.07 3.02
N ALA A 49 11.82 23.30 1.81
CA ALA A 49 11.59 22.24 0.81
C ALA A 49 12.85 21.42 0.50
N SER A 50 14.03 22.07 0.43
CA SER A 50 15.29 21.36 0.22
C SER A 50 15.78 20.57 1.43
N LEU A 51 15.45 21.03 2.65
CA LEU A 51 15.80 20.35 3.89
C LEU A 51 14.95 19.09 4.04
N ASP A 52 13.64 19.20 3.87
CA ASP A 52 12.70 18.07 3.91
C ASP A 52 13.05 17.03 2.84
N LEU A 53 13.41 17.47 1.63
CA LEU A 53 13.86 16.55 0.57
C LEU A 53 15.12 15.77 0.97
N ALA A 54 16.07 16.42 1.65
CA ALA A 54 17.28 15.75 2.12
C ALA A 54 16.96 14.70 3.20
N GLU A 55 16.06 15.02 4.13
CA GLU A 55 15.60 14.09 5.16
C GLU A 55 14.83 12.91 4.55
N MET A 56 13.95 13.16 3.57
CA MET A 56 13.24 12.11 2.85
C MET A 56 14.19 11.16 2.12
N LYS A 57 15.25 11.69 1.48
CA LYS A 57 16.30 10.87 0.87
C LYS A 57 17.03 10.00 1.90
N ALA A 58 17.42 10.59 3.03
CA ALA A 58 18.09 9.87 4.11
C ALA A 58 17.21 8.79 4.74
N GLY A 59 15.90 9.00 4.79
CA GLY A 59 14.91 7.99 5.18
C GLY A 59 14.76 6.89 4.15
N MET A 60 14.64 7.24 2.86
CA MET A 60 14.43 6.28 1.77
C MET A 60 15.62 5.32 1.60
N ALA A 61 16.84 5.79 1.83
CA ALA A 61 18.05 4.95 1.84
C ALA A 61 18.02 3.81 2.90
N LYS A 62 17.09 3.87 3.87
CA LYS A 62 16.91 2.83 4.89
C LYS A 62 15.74 1.88 4.59
N VAL A 63 14.96 2.16 3.55
CA VAL A 63 13.77 1.38 3.18
C VAL A 63 14.19 0.15 2.37
N GLN A 64 14.16 -1.02 3.00
CA GLN A 64 14.57 -2.30 2.36
C GLN A 64 13.48 -2.88 1.42
N ASP A 65 12.27 -2.34 1.44
CA ASP A 65 11.16 -2.87 0.64
C ASP A 65 11.17 -2.28 -0.77
N SER A 66 11.48 -3.11 -1.77
CA SER A 66 11.48 -2.72 -3.18
C SER A 66 10.08 -2.49 -3.76
N ASN A 67 9.01 -2.81 -3.02
CA ASN A 67 7.63 -2.58 -3.44
C ASN A 67 7.09 -1.20 -3.03
N VAL A 68 7.97 -0.29 -2.59
CA VAL A 68 7.61 1.07 -2.21
C VAL A 68 8.06 2.04 -3.31
N HIS A 69 7.11 2.82 -3.83
CA HIS A 69 7.37 3.95 -4.73
C HIS A 69 7.19 5.25 -3.94
N PHE A 70 8.27 6.00 -3.73
CA PHE A 70 8.21 7.28 -3.03
C PHE A 70 8.40 8.44 -4.02
N LEU A 71 7.30 9.08 -4.38
CA LEU A 71 7.25 10.25 -5.24
C LEU A 71 7.26 11.53 -4.40
N VAL A 72 8.00 12.54 -4.85
CA VAL A 72 8.04 13.87 -4.24
C VAL A 72 7.80 14.91 -5.32
N TYR A 73 6.64 15.59 -5.25
CA TYR A 73 6.37 16.79 -6.02
C TYR A 73 6.86 18.00 -5.23
N ILE A 74 7.59 18.90 -5.88
CA ILE A 74 8.12 20.12 -5.26
C ILE A 74 7.80 21.32 -6.13
N ASP A 75 7.09 22.26 -5.53
CA ASP A 75 6.91 23.61 -6.02
C ASP A 75 7.48 24.58 -4.96
N ASP A 76 8.67 25.10 -5.20
CA ASP A 76 9.45 25.94 -4.28
C ASP A 76 9.72 27.36 -4.86
N GLY A 77 8.85 27.81 -5.77
CA GLY A 77 8.99 29.10 -6.47
C GLY A 77 10.07 29.15 -7.56
N LYS A 78 10.70 28.00 -7.84
CA LYS A 78 11.61 27.80 -8.98
C LYS A 78 10.84 27.16 -10.15
N SER A 79 11.25 25.96 -10.54
CA SER A 79 10.54 25.13 -11.50
C SER A 79 9.93 23.94 -10.76
N PRO A 80 8.59 23.79 -10.81
CA PRO A 80 7.94 22.62 -10.26
C PRO A 80 8.49 21.33 -10.86
N ARG A 81 8.66 20.31 -10.03
CA ARG A 81 9.28 19.04 -10.44
C ARG A 81 8.71 17.86 -9.67
N LEU A 82 8.66 16.71 -10.33
CA LEU A 82 8.30 15.44 -9.74
C LEU A 82 9.53 14.52 -9.76
N LEU A 83 9.88 13.98 -8.59
CA LEU A 83 11.01 13.09 -8.40
C LEU A 83 10.51 11.76 -7.83
N GLU A 84 11.13 10.65 -8.21
CA GLU A 84 11.02 9.39 -7.48
C GLU A 84 12.29 9.18 -6.67
N LEU A 85 12.16 8.95 -5.36
CA LEU A 85 13.26 8.63 -4.48
C LEU A 85 13.49 7.12 -4.49
N LYS A 86 14.70 6.72 -4.86
CA LYS A 86 15.15 5.33 -4.84
C LYS A 86 15.99 5.05 -3.60
N ASN A 87 16.08 3.77 -3.23
CA ASN A 87 17.02 3.30 -2.25
C ASN A 87 18.39 3.13 -2.94
N GLU A 88 19.24 4.16 -2.84
CA GLU A 88 20.64 4.19 -3.30
C GLU A 88 21.56 4.68 -2.18
#